data_AF-A0A2N2AW41-F1
#
_entry.id   AF-A0A2N2AW41-F1
#
_cell.length_a   1.000
_cell.length_b   1.000
_cell.length_c   1.000
_cell.angle_alpha   90.00
_cell.angle_beta   90.00
_cell.angle_gamma   90.00
#
_symmetry.space_group_name_H-M   'P 1'
#
loop_
_entity.id
_entity.type
_entity.pdbx_description
1 polymer ?
#
loop_
_entity_poly.entity_id
_entity_poly.type
_entity_poly.pdbx_seq_one_letter_code
_entity_poly.pdbx_strand_id
1 'polypeptide(L)'
;MLEFKITLDDDDYLLFNQYHLLNSPIGKKSLILFRFIIPFISFMFVIIFLIAGSDFLLILIEAIMLTILSIFWIGYSKRILLKSMKKRMIKIKKEGRLPYSNEAILRFDNESIYEITPKTEGKTNYSLVEKIAVTEKAIYIYFSAIQAYILPVTAFSDEMEKLKFIEFINLKVDSLRDTK
;
A
#
# COMPACT_ATOMS: atom_id res chain seq x y z
N MET A 1 -2.74 -29.75 -1.80
CA MET A 1 -3.67 -28.71 -2.28
C MET A 1 -4.22 -28.02 -1.04
N LEU A 2 -4.05 -26.71 -0.94
CA LEU A 2 -4.54 -25.90 0.19
C LEU A 2 -5.64 -24.97 -0.31
N GLU A 3 -6.65 -24.72 0.49
CA GLU A 3 -7.76 -23.85 0.14
C GLU A 3 -8.17 -23.01 1.34
N PHE A 4 -8.27 -21.70 1.13
CA PHE A 4 -8.65 -20.73 2.15
C PHE A 4 -9.85 -19.95 1.67
N LYS A 5 -10.93 -19.95 2.47
CA LYS A 5 -12.07 -19.09 2.27
C LYS A 5 -11.80 -17.76 2.96
N ILE A 6 -11.92 -16.68 2.21
CA ILE A 6 -11.54 -15.35 2.65
C ILE A 6 -12.76 -14.45 2.61
N THR A 7 -12.97 -13.76 3.72
CA THR A 7 -13.89 -12.64 3.80
C THR A 7 -13.08 -11.39 4.07
N LEU A 8 -13.04 -10.47 3.11
CA LEU A 8 -12.33 -9.19 3.23
C LEU A 8 -13.30 -8.08 3.62
N ASP A 9 -12.90 -7.25 4.58
CA ASP A 9 -13.60 -6.02 4.92
C ASP A 9 -12.83 -4.76 4.47
N ASP A 10 -13.43 -3.59 4.75
CA ASP A 10 -12.85 -2.30 4.41
C ASP A 10 -11.49 -2.07 5.12
N ASP A 11 -11.33 -2.59 6.33
CA ASP A 11 -10.14 -2.38 7.15
C ASP A 11 -9.00 -3.29 6.67
N ASP A 12 -9.26 -4.52 6.25
CA ASP A 12 -8.28 -5.41 5.62
C ASP A 12 -7.70 -4.78 4.35
N TYR A 13 -8.57 -4.28 3.47
CA TYR A 13 -8.16 -3.62 2.24
C TYR A 13 -7.41 -2.31 2.52
N LEU A 14 -7.84 -1.54 3.51
CA LEU A 14 -7.16 -0.32 3.93
C LEU A 14 -5.76 -0.64 4.49
N LEU A 15 -5.63 -1.64 5.34
CA LEU A 15 -4.36 -2.08 5.91
C LEU A 15 -3.38 -2.52 4.82
N PHE A 16 -3.85 -3.31 3.84
CA PHE A 16 -3.04 -3.67 2.67
C PHE A 16 -2.52 -2.43 1.94
N ASN A 17 -3.40 -1.48 1.62
CA ASN A 17 -2.99 -0.28 0.89
C ASN A 17 -2.03 0.60 1.70
N GLN A 18 -2.25 0.74 3.01
CA GLN A 18 -1.34 1.48 3.89
C GLN A 18 0.03 0.79 3.97
N TYR A 19 0.04 -0.54 4.11
CA TYR A 19 1.26 -1.32 4.09
C TYR A 19 2.00 -1.15 2.75
N HIS A 20 1.28 -1.26 1.64
CA HIS A 20 1.82 -1.08 0.30
C HIS A 20 2.44 0.32 0.12
N LEU A 21 1.72 1.39 0.49
CA LEU A 21 2.20 2.77 0.40
C LEU A 21 3.51 2.97 1.19
N LEU A 22 3.64 2.37 2.37
CA LEU A 22 4.79 2.58 3.24
C LEU A 22 5.99 1.70 2.90
N ASN A 23 5.77 0.56 2.24
CA ASN A 23 6.80 -0.45 2.02
C ASN A 23 7.18 -0.66 0.54
N SER A 24 6.35 -0.23 -0.42
CA SER A 24 6.69 -0.32 -1.84
C SER A 24 7.61 0.83 -2.30
N PRO A 25 8.48 0.61 -3.30
CA PRO A 25 9.33 1.67 -3.85
C PRO A 25 8.51 2.86 -4.37
N ILE A 26 7.40 2.56 -5.08
CA ILE A 26 6.49 3.55 -5.63
C ILE A 26 5.81 4.34 -4.50
N GLY A 27 5.33 3.65 -3.47
CA GLY A 27 4.68 4.27 -2.32
C GLY A 27 5.60 5.18 -1.52
N LYS A 28 6.83 4.73 -1.24
CA LYS A 28 7.87 5.54 -0.58
C LYS A 28 8.20 6.80 -1.39
N LYS A 29 8.38 6.66 -2.71
CA LYS A 29 8.62 7.80 -3.61
C LYS A 29 7.44 8.78 -3.60
N SER A 30 6.21 8.28 -3.64
CA SER A 30 5.00 9.10 -3.55
C SER A 30 4.92 9.88 -2.24
N LEU A 31 5.22 9.25 -1.10
CA LEU A 31 5.25 9.92 0.21
C LEU A 31 6.34 11.01 0.27
N ILE A 32 7.51 10.75 -0.30
CA ILE A 32 8.59 11.75 -0.39
C ILE A 32 8.15 12.94 -1.25
N LEU A 33 7.60 12.69 -2.44
CA LEU A 33 7.11 13.76 -3.32
C LEU A 33 6.03 14.61 -2.63
N PHE A 34 5.08 13.95 -1.96
CA PHE A 34 4.03 14.63 -1.20
C PHE A 34 4.60 15.44 -0.02
N ARG A 35 5.65 14.95 0.64
CA ARG A 35 6.32 15.66 1.75
C ARG A 35 6.99 16.96 1.30
N PHE A 36 7.52 17.01 0.08
CA PHE A 36 8.26 18.17 -0.43
C PHE A 36 7.44 19.15 -1.27
N ILE A 37 6.16 18.87 -1.56
CA ILE A 37 5.34 19.76 -2.37
C ILE A 37 5.15 21.15 -1.75
N ILE A 38 4.83 21.22 -0.44
CA ILE A 38 4.65 22.50 0.27
C ILE A 38 5.99 23.23 0.46
N PRO A 39 7.07 22.59 0.94
CA PRO A 39 8.38 23.23 0.98
C PRO A 39 8.82 23.82 -0.37
N PHE A 40 8.58 23.09 -1.46
CA PHE A 40 8.90 23.58 -2.81
C PHE A 40 8.07 24.80 -3.19
N ILE A 41 6.76 24.78 -2.96
CA ILE A 41 5.87 25.92 -3.21
C ILE A 41 6.28 27.13 -2.36
N SER A 42 6.52 26.92 -1.06
CA SER A 42 7.00 27.96 -0.14
C SER A 42 8.30 28.60 -0.61
N PHE A 43 9.26 27.80 -1.08
CA PHE A 43 10.51 28.31 -1.63
C PHE A 43 10.28 29.15 -2.90
N MET A 44 9.40 28.71 -3.81
CA MET A 44 9.03 29.49 -5.00
C MET A 44 8.39 30.84 -4.63
N PHE A 45 7.53 30.89 -3.61
CA PHE A 45 6.95 32.14 -3.14
C PHE A 45 8.01 33.14 -2.67
N VAL A 46 9.00 32.70 -1.89
CA VAL A 46 10.10 33.57 -1.44
C VAL A 46 10.90 34.13 -2.63
N ILE A 47 11.17 33.31 -3.66
CA ILE A 47 11.83 33.78 -4.89
C ILE A 47 11.01 34.87 -5.59
N ILE A 48 9.70 34.71 -5.68
CA ILE A 48 8.81 35.71 -6.30
C ILE A 48 8.90 37.05 -5.57
N PHE A 49 8.87 37.06 -4.23
CA PHE A 49 9.01 38.29 -3.45
C PHE A 49 10.38 38.96 -3.62
N LEU A 50 11.45 38.16 -3.74
CA LEU A 50 12.80 38.66 -4.04
C LEU A 50 12.85 39.35 -5.41
N ILE A 51 12.30 38.71 -6.45
CA ILE A 51 12.27 39.28 -7.82
C ILE A 51 11.38 40.53 -7.88
N ALA A 52 10.30 40.56 -7.11
CA ALA A 52 9.40 41.71 -7.02
C ALA A 52 10.03 42.93 -6.33
N GLY A 53 11.26 42.82 -5.80
CA GLY A 53 11.94 43.93 -5.11
C GLY A 53 11.27 44.31 -3.80
N SER A 54 10.66 43.33 -3.12
CA SER A 54 10.00 43.57 -1.83
C SER A 54 11.00 43.95 -0.74
N ASP A 55 10.52 44.64 0.30
CA ASP A 55 11.35 45.02 1.45
C ASP A 55 11.94 43.79 2.15
N PHE A 56 13.20 43.88 2.57
CA PHE A 56 13.95 42.78 3.17
C PHE A 56 13.26 42.23 4.43
N LEU A 57 12.73 43.12 5.27
CA LEU A 57 12.03 42.72 6.49
C LEU A 57 10.78 41.90 6.17
N LEU A 58 10.03 42.30 5.14
CA LEU A 58 8.84 41.59 4.69
C LEU A 58 9.20 40.19 4.17
N ILE A 59 10.24 40.09 3.35
CA ILE A 59 10.74 38.81 2.83
C ILE A 59 11.17 37.88 3.98
N LEU A 60 11.87 38.42 4.98
CA LEU A 60 12.33 37.65 6.14
C LEU A 60 11.16 37.09 6.96
N ILE A 61 10.16 37.92 7.25
CA ILE A 61 8.96 37.50 8.01
C ILE A 61 8.22 36.40 7.24
N GLU A 62 7.99 36.60 5.94
CA GLU A 62 7.31 35.63 5.08
C GLU A 62 8.10 34.30 5.01
N ALA A 63 9.42 34.36 4.84
CA ALA A 63 10.27 33.18 4.80
C ALA A 63 10.20 32.37 6.10
N ILE A 64 10.18 33.03 7.26
CA ILE A 64 10.02 32.37 8.57
C ILE A 64 8.65 31.69 8.65
N MET A 65 7.58 32.40 8.30
CA MET A 65 6.21 31.86 8.32
C MET A 65 6.06 30.63 7.42
N LEU A 66 6.55 30.70 6.19
CA LEU A 66 6.50 29.61 5.22
C LEU A 66 7.39 28.42 5.61
N THR A 67 8.51 28.68 6.28
CA THR A 67 9.36 27.62 6.84
C THR A 67 8.63 26.86 7.95
N ILE A 68 7.96 27.57 8.86
CA ILE A 68 7.15 26.95 9.91
C ILE A 68 6.03 26.09 9.29
N LEU A 69 5.32 26.61 8.29
CA LEU A 69 4.29 25.88 7.55
C LEU A 69 4.85 24.59 6.92
N SER A 70 6.04 24.68 6.31
CA SER A 70 6.73 23.55 5.70
C SER A 70 7.10 22.46 6.72
N ILE A 71 7.59 22.86 7.91
CA ILE A 71 7.90 21.92 9.00
C ILE A 71 6.64 21.17 9.44
N PHE A 72 5.53 21.89 9.68
CA PHE A 72 4.26 21.26 10.03
C PHE A 72 3.78 20.31 8.93
N TRP A 73 3.83 20.72 7.67
CA TRP A 73 3.45 19.86 6.55
C TRP A 73 4.27 18.57 6.52
N ILE A 74 5.60 18.66 6.64
CA ILE A 74 6.47 17.50 6.64
C ILE A 74 6.10 16.53 7.76
N GLY A 75 5.88 17.03 8.97
CA GLY A 75 5.49 16.22 10.14
C GLY A 75 4.13 15.53 10.00
N TYR A 76 3.14 16.22 9.41
CA TYR A 76 1.79 15.67 9.25
C TYR A 76 1.55 14.95 7.93
N SER A 77 2.43 15.06 6.95
CA SER A 77 2.24 14.56 5.57
C SER A 77 1.85 13.08 5.51
N LYS A 78 2.55 12.21 6.25
CA LYS A 78 2.20 10.78 6.36
C LYS A 78 0.76 10.58 6.86
N ARG A 79 0.40 11.26 7.96
CA ARG A 79 -0.94 11.12 8.57
C ARG A 79 -2.04 11.64 7.64
N ILE A 80 -1.79 12.75 6.96
CA ILE A 80 -2.71 13.34 5.98
C ILE A 80 -2.92 12.37 4.81
N LEU A 81 -1.86 11.78 4.28
CA LEU A 81 -1.91 10.86 3.15
C LEU A 81 -2.68 9.57 3.51
N LEU A 82 -2.40 8.97 4.67
CA LEU A 82 -3.13 7.77 5.11
C LEU A 82 -4.63 8.07 5.36
N LYS A 83 -4.95 9.24 5.93
CA LYS A 83 -6.34 9.68 6.09
C LYS A 83 -7.03 9.93 4.75
N SER A 84 -6.33 10.50 3.77
CA SER A 84 -6.90 10.75 2.44
C SER A 84 -7.21 9.45 1.70
N MET A 85 -6.39 8.41 1.87
CA MET A 85 -6.66 7.07 1.35
C MET A 85 -7.96 6.49 1.91
N LYS A 86 -8.15 6.53 3.23
CA LYS A 86 -9.41 6.08 3.86
C LYS A 86 -10.61 6.83 3.32
N LYS A 87 -10.53 8.16 3.21
CA LYS A 87 -11.60 8.99 2.64
C LYS A 87 -11.92 8.62 1.19
N ARG A 88 -10.88 8.37 0.37
CA ARG A 88 -11.04 7.98 -1.03
C ARG A 88 -11.71 6.62 -1.16
N MET A 89 -11.33 5.65 -0.34
CA MET A 89 -11.96 4.33 -0.31
C MET A 89 -13.44 4.42 0.05
N ILE A 90 -13.79 5.17 1.10
CA ILE A 90 -15.20 5.40 1.49
C ILE A 90 -15.98 6.06 0.35
N LYS A 91 -15.37 7.01 -0.36
CA LYS A 91 -16.00 7.68 -1.51
C LYS A 91 -16.27 6.69 -2.65
N ILE A 92 -15.27 5.89 -3.04
CA ILE A 92 -15.39 4.88 -4.11
C ILE A 92 -16.47 3.85 -3.76
N LYS A 93 -16.54 3.40 -2.50
CA LYS A 93 -17.59 2.52 -2.01
C LYS A 93 -18.99 3.12 -2.12
N LYS A 94 -19.15 4.42 -1.79
CA LYS A 94 -20.43 5.14 -1.96
C LYS A 94 -20.88 5.23 -3.43
N GLU A 95 -19.94 5.21 -4.37
CA GLU A 95 -20.21 5.19 -5.81
C GLU A 95 -20.54 3.77 -6.33
N GLY A 96 -20.70 2.78 -5.44
CA GLY A 96 -21.08 1.41 -5.77
C GLY A 96 -19.95 0.55 -6.35
N ARG A 97 -18.73 1.07 -6.38
CA ARG A 97 -17.55 0.35 -6.88
C ARG A 97 -16.74 -0.15 -5.69
N LEU A 98 -16.73 -1.45 -5.45
CA LEU A 98 -15.80 -2.03 -4.47
C LEU A 98 -14.47 -2.33 -5.19
N PRO A 99 -13.33 -1.84 -4.68
CA PRO A 99 -12.04 -2.09 -5.29
C PRO A 99 -11.47 -3.48 -4.95
N TYR A 100 -12.25 -4.30 -4.23
CA TYR A 100 -11.94 -5.68 -3.85
C TYR A 100 -13.24 -6.51 -3.83
N SER A 101 -13.09 -7.84 -3.82
CA SER A 101 -14.19 -8.77 -3.62
C SER A 101 -14.30 -9.12 -2.13
N ASN A 102 -15.50 -8.97 -1.56
CA ASN A 102 -15.74 -9.31 -0.15
C ASN A 102 -15.49 -10.78 0.14
N GLU A 103 -15.83 -11.66 -0.80
CA GLU A 103 -15.67 -13.10 -0.68
C GLU A 103 -14.75 -13.59 -1.79
N ALA A 104 -13.75 -14.39 -1.40
CA ALA A 104 -12.83 -15.04 -2.31
C ALA A 104 -12.41 -16.39 -1.75
N ILE A 105 -12.13 -17.34 -2.64
CA ILE A 105 -11.47 -18.60 -2.31
C ILE A 105 -10.08 -18.54 -2.94
N LEU A 106 -9.06 -18.58 -2.09
CA LEU A 106 -7.68 -18.76 -2.54
C LEU A 106 -7.32 -20.24 -2.46
N ARG A 107 -7.02 -20.81 -3.63
CA ARG A 107 -6.66 -22.21 -3.77
C ARG A 107 -5.24 -22.32 -4.29
N PHE A 108 -4.46 -23.17 -3.63
CA PHE A 108 -3.05 -23.38 -3.89
C PHE A 108 -2.86 -24.84 -4.30
N ASP A 109 -2.57 -25.06 -5.58
CA ASP A 109 -2.17 -26.37 -6.08
C ASP A 109 -0.63 -26.47 -6.16
N ASN A 110 -0.13 -27.48 -6.87
CA ASN A 110 1.30 -27.69 -7.00
C ASN A 110 2.01 -26.69 -7.93
N GLU A 111 1.30 -26.06 -8.86
CA GLU A 111 1.83 -25.24 -9.95
C GLU A 111 1.41 -23.76 -9.88
N SER A 112 0.25 -23.47 -9.30
CA SER A 112 -0.40 -22.16 -9.38
C SER A 112 -1.30 -21.85 -8.18
N ILE A 113 -1.56 -20.56 -8.03
CA ILE A 113 -2.51 -19.95 -7.13
C ILE A 113 -3.76 -19.60 -7.93
N TYR A 114 -4.93 -19.93 -7.41
CA TYR A 114 -6.23 -19.60 -7.99
C TYR A 114 -6.98 -18.69 -7.03
N GLU A 115 -7.53 -17.61 -7.57
CA GLU A 115 -8.44 -16.73 -6.86
C GLU A 115 -9.82 -16.87 -7.49
N ILE A 116 -10.75 -17.42 -6.73
CA ILE A 116 -12.14 -17.62 -7.18
C ILE A 116 -13.01 -16.64 -6.39
N THR A 117 -13.59 -15.68 -7.08
CA THR A 117 -14.55 -14.73 -6.51
C THR A 117 -15.92 -14.93 -7.18
N PRO A 118 -17.02 -14.41 -6.63
CA PRO A 118 -18.34 -14.54 -7.26
C PRO A 118 -18.44 -13.97 -8.68
N LYS A 119 -17.49 -13.09 -9.08
CA LYS A 119 -17.51 -12.40 -10.38
C LYS A 119 -16.45 -12.90 -11.34
N THR A 120 -15.31 -13.34 -10.83
CA THR A 120 -14.13 -13.65 -11.63
C THR A 120 -13.32 -14.76 -11.01
N GLU A 121 -12.68 -15.56 -11.87
CA GLU A 121 -11.65 -16.53 -11.49
C GLU A 121 -10.32 -16.11 -12.11
N GLY A 122 -9.26 -16.13 -11.32
CA GLY A 122 -7.90 -15.81 -11.73
C GLY A 122 -6.95 -16.96 -11.44
N LYS A 123 -5.96 -17.16 -12.30
CA LYS A 123 -4.86 -18.12 -12.12
C LYS A 123 -3.52 -17.38 -12.21
N THR A 124 -2.67 -17.60 -11.22
CA THR A 124 -1.33 -17.02 -11.15
C THR A 124 -0.31 -18.12 -10.88
N ASN A 125 0.68 -18.26 -11.76
CA ASN A 125 1.76 -19.23 -11.56
C ASN A 125 2.70 -18.76 -10.42
N TYR A 126 3.24 -19.68 -9.62
CA TYR A 126 4.17 -19.33 -8.53
C TYR A 126 5.42 -18.57 -9.03
N SER A 127 5.83 -18.77 -10.28
CA SER A 127 6.95 -18.04 -10.91
C SER A 127 6.71 -16.53 -11.07
N LEU A 128 5.45 -16.08 -11.00
CA LEU A 128 5.09 -14.65 -11.02
C LEU A 128 5.08 -14.03 -9.62
N VAL A 129 5.20 -14.82 -8.55
CA VAL A 129 5.23 -14.29 -7.19
C VAL A 129 6.56 -13.56 -6.97
N GLU A 130 6.48 -12.23 -6.89
CA GLU A 130 7.63 -11.35 -6.71
C GLU A 130 8.06 -11.28 -5.24
N LYS A 131 7.08 -11.22 -4.33
CA LYS A 131 7.33 -10.97 -2.91
C LYS A 131 6.21 -11.51 -2.03
N ILE A 132 6.59 -12.05 -0.88
CA ILE A 132 5.66 -12.39 0.20
C ILE A 132 5.94 -11.45 1.38
N ALA A 133 4.89 -10.84 1.91
CA ALA A 133 4.98 -9.98 3.08
C ALA A 133 4.05 -10.50 4.17
N VAL A 134 4.63 -10.92 5.29
CA VAL A 134 3.88 -11.36 6.47
C VAL A 134 3.72 -10.18 7.43
N THR A 135 2.49 -9.92 7.84
CA THR A 135 2.15 -8.90 8.85
C THR A 135 1.38 -9.55 10.00
N GLU A 136 1.10 -8.78 11.05
CA GLU A 136 0.28 -9.25 12.18
C GLU A 136 -1.16 -9.58 11.77
N LYS A 137 -1.69 -8.95 10.72
CA LYS A 137 -3.10 -9.06 10.33
C LYS A 137 -3.34 -9.91 9.09
N ALA A 138 -2.37 -9.98 8.19
CA ALA A 138 -2.50 -10.68 6.92
C ALA A 138 -1.14 -11.06 6.33
N ILE A 139 -1.18 -12.01 5.41
CA ILE A 139 -0.09 -12.34 4.49
C ILE A 139 -0.45 -11.73 3.13
N TYR A 140 0.48 -10.96 2.56
CA TYR A 140 0.33 -10.38 1.22
C TYR A 140 1.26 -11.09 0.24
N ILE A 141 0.68 -11.69 -0.80
CA ILE A 141 1.42 -12.44 -1.84
C ILE A 141 1.41 -11.60 -3.11
N TYR A 142 2.49 -10.85 -3.34
CA TYR A 142 2.64 -9.97 -4.50
C TYR A 142 3.00 -10.77 -5.74
N PHE A 143 2.21 -10.62 -6.79
CA PHE A 143 2.47 -11.19 -8.12
C PHE A 143 2.66 -10.10 -9.19
N SER A 144 2.68 -8.83 -8.77
CA SER A 144 3.20 -7.70 -9.51
C SER A 144 3.59 -6.57 -8.56
N ALA A 145 4.16 -5.50 -9.10
CA ALA A 145 4.52 -4.31 -8.34
C ALA A 145 3.35 -3.62 -7.61
N ILE A 146 2.09 -3.88 -8.00
CA ILE A 146 0.89 -3.21 -7.43
C ILE A 146 -0.25 -4.18 -7.05
N GLN A 147 -0.17 -5.46 -7.42
CA GLN A 147 -1.20 -6.46 -7.12
C GLN A 147 -0.65 -7.53 -6.19
N ALA A 148 -1.48 -7.91 -5.22
CA ALA A 148 -1.20 -8.98 -4.29
C ALA A 148 -2.50 -9.67 -3.88
N TYR A 149 -2.39 -10.96 -3.58
CA TYR A 149 -3.43 -11.65 -2.83
C TYR A 149 -3.34 -11.25 -1.36
N ILE A 150 -4.49 -10.92 -0.77
CA ILE A 150 -4.63 -10.63 0.65
C ILE A 150 -5.17 -11.89 1.32
N LEU A 151 -4.36 -12.51 2.18
CA LEU A 151 -4.76 -13.65 3.00
C LEU A 151 -4.78 -13.23 4.47
N PRO A 152 -5.95 -12.83 5.01
CA PRO A 152 -6.09 -12.44 6.41
C PRO A 152 -5.72 -13.59 7.36
N VAL A 153 -5.20 -13.26 8.53
CA VAL A 153 -4.89 -14.27 9.56
C VAL A 153 -6.15 -15.00 10.03
N THR A 154 -7.32 -14.37 9.92
CA THR A 154 -8.63 -14.97 10.23
C THR A 154 -9.03 -16.13 9.29
N ALA A 155 -8.36 -16.28 8.14
CA ALA A 155 -8.61 -17.40 7.23
C ALA A 155 -7.97 -18.72 7.70
N PHE A 156 -7.07 -18.67 8.68
CA PHE A 156 -6.43 -19.84 9.26
C PHE A 156 -7.18 -20.29 10.52
N SER A 157 -7.27 -21.60 10.71
CA SER A 157 -7.89 -22.23 11.88
C SER A 157 -7.05 -22.01 13.14
N ASP A 158 -5.72 -22.04 13.00
CA ASP A 158 -4.75 -21.82 14.07
C ASP A 158 -3.41 -21.30 13.55
N GLU A 159 -2.53 -20.92 14.48
CA GLU A 159 -1.19 -20.39 14.15
C GLU A 159 -0.29 -21.45 13.50
N MET A 160 -0.50 -22.75 13.77
CA MET A 160 0.27 -23.82 13.14
C MET A 160 -0.08 -23.98 11.66
N GLU A 161 -1.35 -23.84 11.29
CA GLU A 161 -1.80 -23.84 9.90
C GLU A 161 -1.18 -22.67 9.13
N LYS A 162 -1.17 -21.48 9.74
CA LYS A 162 -0.51 -20.29 9.19
C LYS A 162 0.99 -20.53 8.98
N LEU A 163 1.70 -21.08 9.97
CA LEU A 163 3.13 -21.36 9.84
C LEU A 163 3.43 -22.39 8.73
N LYS A 164 2.64 -23.47 8.67
CA LYS A 164 2.73 -24.47 7.59
C LYS A 164 2.48 -23.85 6.22
N PHE A 165 1.51 -22.94 6.12
CA PHE A 165 1.25 -22.23 4.87
C PHE A 165 2.42 -21.32 4.47
N ILE A 166 2.98 -20.56 5.41
CA ILE A 166 4.15 -19.70 5.17
C ILE A 166 5.34 -20.52 4.66
N GLU A 167 5.61 -21.67 5.29
CA GLU A 167 6.66 -22.58 4.84
C GLU A 167 6.37 -23.11 3.44
N PHE A 168 5.15 -23.59 3.18
CA PHE A 168 4.72 -24.08 1.88
C PHE A 168 4.93 -23.03 0.76
N ILE A 169 4.47 -21.80 0.97
CA ILE A 169 4.54 -20.77 -0.06
C ILE A 169 5.98 -20.31 -0.33
N ASN A 170 6.83 -20.22 0.71
CA ASN A 170 8.25 -19.89 0.54
C ASN A 170 8.98 -20.99 -0.23
N LEU A 171 8.77 -22.26 0.13
CA LEU A 171 9.37 -23.40 -0.60
C LEU A 171 8.97 -23.39 -2.09
N LYS A 172 7.71 -23.08 -2.40
CA LYS A 172 7.23 -22.96 -3.79
C LYS A 172 7.88 -21.81 -4.56
N VAL A 173 8.11 -20.67 -3.91
CA VAL A 173 8.71 -19.49 -4.56
C VAL A 173 10.23 -19.63 -4.69
N ASP A 174 10.92 -20.16 -3.68
CA ASP A 174 12.38 -20.27 -3.67
C ASP A 174 12.89 -21.39 -4.60
N SER A 175 12.20 -22.54 -4.65
CA SER A 175 12.55 -23.62 -5.60
C SER A 175 12.53 -23.19 -7.07
N LEU A 176 11.71 -22.18 -7.40
CA LEU A 176 11.62 -21.60 -8.75
C LEU A 176 12.65 -20.49 -9.00
N ARG A 177 13.27 -19.95 -7.95
CA ARG A 177 14.37 -18.98 -8.05
C ARG A 177 15.71 -19.67 -8.28
N ASP A 178 15.92 -20.83 -7.67
CA ASP A 178 17.14 -21.62 -7.83
C ASP A 178 17.26 -22.32 -9.20
N THR A 179 16.17 -22.38 -9.97
CA THR A 179 16.13 -22.95 -11.33
C THR A 179 16.28 -21.92 -12.46
N LYS A 180 16.46 -20.63 -12.15
CA LYS A 180 16.68 -19.54 -13.12
C LYS A 180 18.12 -19.05 -13.08
#